data_AF-A0A0S8IR59-F1
#
_entry.id   AF-A0A0S8IR59-F1
#
_cell.length_a   1.000
_cell.length_b   1.000
_cell.length_c   1.000
_cell.angle_alpha   90.00
_cell.angle_beta   90.00
_cell.angle_gamma   90.00
#
_symmetry.space_group_name_H-M   'P 1'
#
loop_
_entity.id
_entity.type
_entity.pdbx_description
1 polymer ?
#
loop_
_entity_poly.entity_id
_entity_poly.type
_entity_poly.pdbx_seq_one_letter_code
_entity_poly.pdbx_strand_id
1 'polypeptide(L)'
;MRKETVYFETAGPENTKACVEIVQRLVNEGHRYVVVASTSGETGARFARAVRGKDAKLVSVALSTGFGAVCIGSVPTHGLETAFQERYQGVYPTQVIAETLWRFGQGVKVACEVVMMACDAGLIPEGKEILAVGGTMRGADSVLVIKSAASKRFLQLKVLEIVAKPREG
;
A
#
# COMPACT_ATOMS: atom_id res chain seq x y z
N MET A 1 16.55 6.91 -17.28
CA MET A 1 15.60 5.84 -17.63
C MET A 1 14.21 6.46 -17.73
N ARG A 2 13.41 6.09 -18.73
CA ARG A 2 12.01 6.54 -18.87
C ARG A 2 11.10 5.53 -18.19
N LYS A 3 10.15 5.99 -17.38
CA LYS A 3 9.11 5.20 -16.72
C LYS A 3 7.75 5.79 -17.08
N GLU A 4 6.75 4.93 -17.17
CA GLU A 4 5.37 5.31 -17.47
C GLU A 4 4.51 5.26 -16.20
N THR A 5 3.62 6.24 -16.04
CA THR A 5 2.66 6.31 -14.94
C THR A 5 1.25 6.33 -15.51
N VAL A 6 0.38 5.49 -14.98
CA VAL A 6 -1.04 5.44 -15.33
C VAL A 6 -1.83 6.35 -14.40
N TYR A 7 -2.63 7.23 -14.97
CA TYR A 7 -3.60 8.04 -14.22
C TYR A 7 -5.01 7.56 -14.54
N PHE A 8 -5.70 7.04 -13.52
CA PHE A 8 -7.13 6.70 -13.64
C PHE A 8 -7.99 7.95 -13.57
N GLU A 9 -9.14 7.97 -14.22
CA GLU A 9 -10.02 9.14 -14.20
C GLU A 9 -10.63 9.36 -12.80
N THR A 10 -11.16 8.29 -12.21
CA THR A 10 -11.78 8.29 -10.88
C THR A 10 -11.06 7.35 -9.91
N ALA A 11 -11.19 7.62 -8.62
CA ALA A 11 -10.76 6.72 -7.55
C ALA A 11 -11.81 5.64 -7.28
N GLY A 12 -11.35 4.42 -6.96
CA GLY A 12 -12.27 3.33 -6.62
C GLY A 12 -11.92 1.94 -7.15
N PRO A 13 -12.78 0.95 -6.85
CA PRO A 13 -12.54 -0.47 -7.12
C PRO A 13 -12.54 -0.84 -8.62
N GLU A 14 -13.10 -0.01 -9.49
CA GLU A 14 -13.08 -0.18 -10.95
C GLU A 14 -11.65 -0.31 -11.50
N ASN A 15 -10.68 0.32 -10.84
CA ASN A 15 -9.27 0.32 -11.21
C ASN A 15 -8.52 -0.95 -10.79
N THR A 16 -9.14 -1.83 -10.01
CA THR A 16 -8.47 -2.99 -9.41
C THR A 16 -7.88 -3.92 -10.46
N LYS A 17 -8.60 -4.13 -11.58
CA LYS A 17 -8.12 -5.01 -12.66
C LYS A 17 -6.83 -4.46 -13.29
N ALA A 18 -6.80 -3.17 -13.60
CA ALA A 18 -5.62 -2.52 -14.17
C ALA A 18 -4.43 -2.57 -13.18
N CYS A 19 -4.68 -2.35 -11.88
CA CYS A 19 -3.64 -2.47 -10.86
C CYS A 19 -3.05 -3.89 -10.78
N VAL A 20 -3.90 -4.93 -10.90
CA VAL A 20 -3.46 -6.33 -10.95
C VAL A 20 -2.55 -6.59 -12.15
N GLU A 21 -2.92 -6.12 -13.34
CA GLU A 21 -2.14 -6.27 -14.57
C GLU A 21 -0.78 -5.56 -14.46
N ILE A 22 -0.75 -4.36 -13.89
CA ILE A 22 0.47 -3.59 -13.63
C ILE A 22 1.41 -4.35 -12.69
N VAL A 23 0.89 -4.85 -11.56
CA VAL A 23 1.70 -5.62 -10.60
C VAL A 23 2.21 -6.91 -11.22
N GLN A 24 1.38 -7.62 -11.99
CA GLN A 24 1.80 -8.84 -12.68
C GLN A 24 2.97 -8.57 -13.65
N ARG A 25 2.89 -7.47 -14.42
CA ARG A 25 3.98 -7.03 -15.30
C ARG A 25 5.26 -6.75 -14.51
N LEU A 26 5.19 -5.93 -13.47
CA LEU A 26 6.37 -5.56 -12.67
C LEU A 26 7.00 -6.75 -11.93
N VAL A 27 6.20 -7.70 -11.47
CA VAL A 27 6.71 -8.96 -10.92
C VAL A 27 7.49 -9.76 -11.97
N ASN A 28 7.00 -9.81 -13.22
CA ASN A 28 7.75 -10.44 -14.32
C ASN A 28 9.05 -9.70 -14.66
N GLU A 29 9.12 -8.39 -14.39
CA GLU A 29 10.33 -7.57 -14.56
C GLU A 29 11.34 -7.74 -13.40
N GLY A 30 11.01 -8.52 -12.36
CA GLY A 30 11.94 -8.92 -11.30
C GLY A 30 11.65 -8.33 -9.92
N HIS A 31 10.53 -7.63 -9.72
CA HIS A 31 10.15 -7.17 -8.39
C HIS A 31 9.73 -8.35 -7.49
N ARG A 32 10.42 -8.50 -6.35
CA ARG A 32 10.30 -9.67 -5.47
C ARG A 32 9.32 -9.54 -4.31
N TYR A 33 8.88 -8.33 -3.97
CA TYR A 33 8.03 -8.10 -2.81
C TYR A 33 6.80 -7.29 -3.22
N VAL A 34 5.63 -7.81 -2.91
CA VAL A 34 4.34 -7.17 -3.18
C VAL A 34 3.58 -7.05 -1.87
N VAL A 35 3.12 -5.86 -1.54
CA VAL A 35 2.30 -5.58 -0.36
C VAL A 35 0.97 -5.00 -0.81
N VAL A 36 -0.14 -5.62 -0.42
CA VAL A 36 -1.48 -5.24 -0.88
C VAL A 36 -2.36 -4.91 0.31
N ALA A 37 -2.98 -3.73 0.31
CA ALA A 37 -4.08 -3.41 1.22
C ALA A 37 -5.35 -4.17 0.82
N SER A 38 -5.97 -4.92 1.75
CA SER A 38 -7.24 -5.61 1.48
C SER A 38 -8.06 -5.84 2.74
N THR A 39 -9.17 -5.12 2.91
CA THR A 39 -10.00 -5.25 4.12
C THR A 39 -10.90 -6.49 4.12
N SER A 40 -11.43 -6.93 2.98
CA SER A 40 -12.25 -8.17 2.92
C SER A 40 -11.47 -9.39 2.42
N GLY A 41 -10.19 -9.19 2.06
CA GLY A 41 -9.34 -10.17 1.41
C GLY A 41 -9.65 -10.46 -0.07
N GLU A 42 -10.75 -9.94 -0.63
CA GLU A 42 -11.08 -10.12 -2.05
C GLU A 42 -9.99 -9.53 -2.96
N THR A 43 -9.56 -8.28 -2.70
CA THR A 43 -8.45 -7.64 -3.40
C THR A 43 -7.18 -8.47 -3.27
N GLY A 44 -6.82 -8.88 -2.04
CA GLY A 44 -5.64 -9.69 -1.76
C GLY A 44 -5.64 -11.01 -2.57
N ALA A 45 -6.77 -11.70 -2.64
CA ALA A 45 -6.93 -12.92 -3.42
C ALA A 45 -6.72 -12.71 -4.93
N ARG A 46 -7.18 -11.57 -5.49
CA ARG A 46 -6.94 -11.23 -6.90
C ARG A 46 -5.46 -11.04 -7.19
N PHE A 47 -4.73 -10.31 -6.35
CA PHE A 47 -3.29 -10.13 -6.50
C PHE A 47 -2.51 -11.43 -6.25
N ALA A 48 -2.89 -12.22 -5.25
CA ALA A 48 -2.29 -13.53 -4.96
C ALA A 48 -2.40 -14.48 -6.15
N ARG A 49 -3.54 -14.50 -6.85
CA ARG A 49 -3.71 -15.27 -8.09
C ARG A 49 -2.80 -14.76 -9.20
N ALA A 50 -2.66 -13.45 -9.36
CA ALA A 50 -1.86 -12.85 -10.43
C ALA A 50 -0.34 -13.11 -10.28
N VAL A 51 0.15 -13.21 -9.05
CA VAL A 51 1.57 -13.50 -8.74
C VAL A 51 1.84 -14.97 -8.45
N ARG A 52 0.82 -15.85 -8.55
CA ARG A 52 0.97 -17.28 -8.27
C ARG A 52 2.00 -17.90 -9.22
N GLY A 53 2.95 -18.64 -8.66
CA GLY A 53 4.01 -19.30 -9.41
C GLY A 53 5.12 -18.36 -9.91
N LYS A 54 5.14 -17.10 -9.46
CA LYS A 54 6.24 -16.14 -9.70
C LYS A 54 7.21 -16.13 -8.52
N ASP A 55 8.46 -15.73 -8.75
CA ASP A 55 9.48 -15.51 -7.70
C ASP A 55 9.21 -14.18 -6.96
N ALA A 56 8.02 -14.05 -6.38
CA ALA A 56 7.60 -12.88 -5.62
C ALA A 56 6.85 -13.27 -4.35
N LYS A 57 7.23 -12.66 -3.24
CA LYS A 57 6.54 -12.77 -1.96
C LYS A 57 5.43 -11.73 -1.90
N LEU A 58 4.19 -12.19 -1.77
CA LEU A 58 3.03 -11.34 -1.53
C LEU A 58 2.66 -11.32 -0.05
N VAL A 59 2.42 -10.12 0.47
CA VAL A 59 1.89 -9.86 1.81
C VAL A 59 0.57 -9.09 1.68
N SER A 60 -0.51 -9.65 2.22
CA SER A 60 -1.79 -8.94 2.32
C SER A 60 -1.90 -8.26 3.68
N VAL A 61 -2.26 -6.98 3.70
CA VAL A 61 -2.45 -6.19 4.92
C VAL A 61 -3.92 -5.82 5.05
N ALA A 62 -4.50 -6.15 6.20
CA ALA A 62 -5.93 -6.23 6.53
C ALA A 62 -6.65 -7.53 6.10
N LEU A 63 -7.65 -7.86 6.93
CA LEU A 63 -8.40 -9.11 7.19
C LEU A 63 -8.15 -10.40 6.37
N SER A 64 -7.88 -11.45 7.14
CA SER A 64 -7.91 -12.90 6.86
C SER A 64 -8.36 -13.32 5.45
N THR A 65 -7.40 -13.68 4.60
CA THR A 65 -7.63 -14.68 3.54
C THR A 65 -6.55 -15.75 3.56
N GLY A 66 -6.93 -16.99 3.31
CA GLY A 66 -6.10 -18.20 3.41
C GLY A 66 -5.03 -18.36 2.32
N PHE A 67 -4.40 -17.27 1.87
CA PHE A 67 -3.37 -17.30 0.82
C PHE A 67 -2.23 -16.31 1.15
N GLY A 68 -1.02 -16.82 1.38
CA GLY A 68 0.18 -16.01 1.65
C GLY A 68 0.30 -15.53 3.10
N ALA A 69 1.24 -14.60 3.34
CA ALA A 69 1.43 -14.00 4.66
C ALA A 69 0.42 -12.86 4.88
N VAL A 70 -0.23 -12.85 6.03
CA VAL A 70 -1.24 -11.85 6.41
C VAL A 70 -0.70 -10.99 7.54
N CYS A 71 -0.83 -9.67 7.39
CA CYS A 71 -0.49 -8.70 8.42
C CYS A 71 -1.75 -8.05 8.99
N ILE A 72 -1.92 -8.13 10.30
CA ILE A 72 -2.94 -7.39 11.04
C ILE A 72 -2.20 -6.59 12.13
N GLY A 73 -2.47 -5.29 12.21
CA GLY A 73 -1.82 -4.40 13.16
C GLY A 73 -2.43 -3.01 13.13
N SER A 74 -1.95 -2.13 14.02
CA SER A 74 -2.35 -0.73 14.05
C SER A 74 -1.82 0.00 12.81
N VAL A 75 -2.67 0.85 12.22
CA VAL A 75 -2.30 1.67 11.08
C VAL A 75 -1.39 2.81 11.56
N PRO A 76 -0.18 3.00 11.00
CA PRO A 76 0.81 3.95 11.52
C PRO A 76 0.30 5.38 11.66
N THR A 77 -0.62 5.84 10.81
CA THR A 77 -1.14 7.21 10.91
C THR A 77 -2.40 7.36 11.78
N HIS A 78 -3.00 6.25 12.26
CA HIS A 78 -4.27 6.21 13.01
C HIS A 78 -4.11 5.43 14.34
N GLY A 79 -2.93 5.52 14.95
CA GLY A 79 -2.59 4.82 16.19
C GLY A 79 -3.20 5.52 17.42
N LEU A 80 -2.40 5.62 18.48
CA LEU A 80 -2.81 6.25 19.73
C LEU A 80 -3.35 7.68 19.52
N GLU A 81 -2.78 8.44 18.59
CA GLU A 81 -3.17 9.83 18.31
C GLU A 81 -4.64 10.00 17.91
N THR A 82 -5.30 8.98 17.34
CA THR A 82 -6.74 9.05 17.03
C THR A 82 -7.58 9.22 18.31
N ALA A 83 -7.26 8.50 19.37
CA ALA A 83 -7.98 8.64 20.66
C ALA A 83 -7.77 10.03 21.29
N PHE A 84 -6.57 10.60 21.13
CA PHE A 84 -6.28 11.96 21.59
C PHE A 84 -7.02 13.00 20.75
N GLN A 85 -7.11 12.80 19.44
CA GLN A 85 -7.88 13.68 18.56
C GLN A 85 -9.37 13.68 18.92
N GLU A 86 -9.98 12.50 19.10
CA GLU A 86 -11.40 12.41 19.44
C GLU A 86 -11.73 13.10 20.77
N ARG A 87 -10.85 12.95 21.77
CA ARG A 87 -11.07 13.52 23.11
C ARG A 87 -10.73 15.00 23.22
N TYR A 88 -9.63 15.44 22.61
CA TYR A 88 -9.07 16.77 22.84
C TYR A 88 -9.16 17.70 21.62
N GLN A 89 -9.61 17.19 20.46
CA GLN A 89 -9.89 17.96 19.24
C GLN A 89 -8.72 18.84 18.75
N GLY A 90 -7.49 18.37 18.92
CA GLY A 90 -6.26 19.05 18.47
C GLY A 90 -5.74 18.57 17.10
N VAL A 91 -4.62 19.16 16.66
CA VAL A 91 -3.86 18.73 15.48
C VAL A 91 -2.68 17.88 15.93
N TYR A 92 -2.54 16.68 15.38
CA TYR A 92 -1.51 15.73 15.79
C TYR A 92 -0.60 15.29 14.63
N PRO A 93 0.69 15.00 14.88
CA PRO A 93 1.66 14.71 13.84
C PRO A 93 1.24 13.61 12.85
N THR A 94 0.68 12.50 13.32
CA THR A 94 0.30 11.40 12.42
C THR A 94 -0.83 11.79 11.48
N GLN A 95 -1.71 12.67 11.93
CA GLN A 95 -2.81 13.18 11.11
C GLN A 95 -2.33 14.17 10.07
N VAL A 96 -1.44 15.08 10.45
CA VAL A 96 -0.81 16.00 9.51
C VAL A 96 -0.09 15.22 8.40
N ILE A 97 0.60 14.13 8.76
CA ILE A 97 1.23 13.22 7.79
C ILE A 97 0.19 12.55 6.89
N ALA A 98 -0.88 11.99 7.46
CA ALA A 98 -1.94 11.34 6.69
C ALA A 98 -2.58 12.30 5.69
N GLU A 99 -2.99 13.48 6.14
CA GLU A 99 -3.59 14.53 5.31
C GLU A 99 -2.63 15.05 4.23
N THR A 100 -1.34 15.09 4.53
CA THR A 100 -0.30 15.44 3.55
C THR A 100 -0.19 14.37 2.46
N LEU A 101 -0.12 13.08 2.84
CA LEU A 101 -0.06 11.98 1.88
C LEU A 101 -1.34 11.87 1.05
N TRP A 102 -2.48 12.22 1.62
CA TRP A 102 -3.77 12.22 0.93
C TRP A 102 -3.83 13.24 -0.22
N ARG A 103 -2.91 14.22 -0.28
CA ARG A 103 -2.78 15.10 -1.46
C ARG A 103 -2.31 14.38 -2.72
N PHE A 104 -1.84 13.15 -2.58
CA PHE A 104 -1.55 12.25 -3.69
C PHE A 104 -2.66 11.21 -3.93
N GLY A 105 -3.74 11.23 -3.14
CA GLY A 105 -4.86 10.28 -3.16
C GLY A 105 -4.83 9.30 -1.99
N GLN A 106 -6.01 8.78 -1.61
CA GLN A 106 -6.15 7.87 -0.46
C GLN A 106 -5.29 6.61 -0.61
N GLY A 107 -5.29 6.01 -1.81
CA GLY A 107 -4.52 4.81 -2.09
C GLY A 107 -3.00 5.01 -1.93
N VAL A 108 -2.46 6.19 -2.23
CA VAL A 108 -1.04 6.51 -2.00
C VAL A 108 -0.70 6.52 -0.51
N LYS A 109 -1.53 7.18 0.30
CA LYS A 109 -1.39 7.18 1.76
C LYS A 109 -1.43 5.75 2.31
N VAL A 110 -2.42 4.96 1.88
CA VAL A 110 -2.59 3.57 2.32
C VAL A 110 -1.39 2.71 1.92
N ALA A 111 -0.85 2.87 0.70
CA ALA A 111 0.32 2.13 0.25
C ALA A 111 1.54 2.34 1.16
N CYS A 112 1.79 3.57 1.60
CA CYS A 112 2.86 3.87 2.57
C CYS A 112 2.65 3.15 3.91
N GLU A 113 1.42 3.14 4.41
CA GLU A 113 1.08 2.52 5.70
C GLU A 113 1.26 1.01 5.69
N VAL A 114 0.73 0.33 4.67
CA VAL A 114 0.79 -1.13 4.61
C VAL A 114 2.21 -1.65 4.43
N VAL A 115 3.08 -0.89 3.76
CA VAL A 115 4.53 -1.19 3.70
C VAL A 115 5.16 -1.12 5.08
N MET A 116 4.90 -0.05 5.84
CA MET A 116 5.42 0.07 7.21
C MET A 116 4.89 -1.05 8.12
N MET A 117 3.60 -1.37 8.03
CA MET A 117 2.99 -2.47 8.80
C MET A 117 3.63 -3.82 8.46
N ALA A 118 3.78 -4.13 7.17
CA ALA A 118 4.42 -5.37 6.74
C ALA A 118 5.89 -5.44 7.16
N CYS A 119 6.59 -4.31 7.18
CA CYS A 119 7.98 -4.21 7.65
C CYS A 119 8.08 -4.40 9.17
N ASP A 120 7.19 -3.76 9.95
CA ASP A 120 7.12 -3.89 11.40
C ASP A 120 6.82 -5.34 11.83
N ALA A 121 5.98 -6.04 11.06
CA ALA A 121 5.67 -7.46 11.28
C ALA A 121 6.78 -8.42 10.81
N GLY A 122 7.89 -7.91 10.25
CA GLY A 122 8.99 -8.73 9.72
C GLY A 122 8.61 -9.55 8.47
N LEU A 123 7.48 -9.22 7.82
CA LEU A 123 6.99 -9.94 6.64
C LEU A 123 7.71 -9.51 5.36
N ILE A 124 8.24 -8.30 5.32
CA ILE A 124 9.14 -7.82 4.26
C ILE A 124 10.44 -7.29 4.88
N PRO A 125 11.57 -7.40 4.17
CA PRO A 125 12.82 -6.81 4.62
C PRO A 125 12.79 -5.27 4.52
N GLU A 126 13.54 -4.62 5.38
CA GLU A 126 13.76 -3.18 5.34
C GLU A 126 14.77 -2.78 4.25
N GLY A 127 14.61 -1.59 3.68
CA GLY A 127 15.52 -1.02 2.68
C GLY A 127 15.41 -1.67 1.29
N LYS A 128 14.45 -2.57 1.07
CA LYS A 128 14.18 -3.19 -0.24
C LYS A 128 13.05 -2.47 -0.97
N GLU A 129 13.02 -2.63 -2.29
CA GLU A 129 11.94 -2.13 -3.13
C GLU A 129 10.72 -3.03 -3.03
N ILE A 130 9.58 -2.41 -2.74
CA ILE A 130 8.30 -3.06 -2.52
C ILE A 130 7.31 -2.52 -3.54
N LEU A 131 6.61 -3.41 -4.24
CA LEU A 131 5.40 -3.05 -4.98
C LEU A 131 4.25 -2.92 -3.99
N ALA A 132 3.92 -1.68 -3.63
CA ALA A 132 2.87 -1.37 -2.68
C ALA A 132 1.57 -1.04 -3.42
N VAL A 133 0.48 -1.69 -3.02
CA VAL A 133 -0.84 -1.51 -3.61
C VAL A 133 -1.80 -0.99 -2.54
N GLY A 134 -2.38 0.17 -2.81
CA GLY A 134 -3.42 0.80 -2.02
C GLY A 134 -4.71 1.01 -2.83
N GLY A 135 -5.76 1.44 -2.13
CA GLY A 135 -7.05 1.73 -2.75
C GLY A 135 -7.87 2.73 -1.94
N THR A 136 -8.86 3.31 -2.60
CA THR A 136 -9.85 4.21 -2.01
C THR A 136 -11.10 3.42 -1.64
N MET A 137 -11.48 3.41 -0.36
CA MET A 137 -12.59 2.63 0.22
C MET A 137 -12.52 1.10 0.02
N ARG A 138 -12.66 0.61 -1.23
CA ARG A 138 -12.61 -0.81 -1.61
C ARG A 138 -11.78 -1.00 -2.89
N GLY A 139 -11.26 -2.22 -3.09
CA GLY A 139 -10.45 -2.55 -4.26
C GLY A 139 -9.04 -1.95 -4.20
N ALA A 140 -8.45 -1.73 -5.36
CA ALA A 140 -7.15 -1.09 -5.52
C ALA A 140 -7.21 -0.07 -6.67
N ASP A 141 -6.58 1.08 -6.46
CA ASP A 141 -6.48 2.15 -7.46
C ASP A 141 -5.09 2.80 -7.53
N SER A 142 -4.16 2.38 -6.66
CA SER A 142 -2.84 2.98 -6.54
C SER A 142 -1.77 1.89 -6.46
N VAL A 143 -0.73 2.00 -7.29
CA VAL A 143 0.43 1.09 -7.30
C VAL A 143 1.71 1.92 -7.26
N LEU A 144 2.53 1.68 -6.24
CA LEU A 144 3.76 2.42 -5.97
C LEU A 144 4.95 1.47 -5.84
N VAL A 145 6.14 1.96 -6.18
CA VAL A 145 7.40 1.34 -5.77
C VAL A 145 7.91 2.11 -4.56
N ILE A 146 8.02 1.44 -3.41
CA ILE A 146 8.43 2.05 -2.14
C ILE A 146 9.69 1.36 -1.62
N LYS A 147 10.69 2.14 -1.21
CA LYS A 147 11.79 1.64 -0.39
C LYS A 147 11.31 1.51 1.04
N SER A 148 11.21 0.27 1.53
CA SER A 148 10.65 -0.04 2.85
C SER A 148 11.45 0.55 4.00
N ALA A 149 10.73 0.99 5.03
CA ALA A 149 11.23 1.36 6.34
C ALA A 149 10.21 0.91 7.39
N ALA A 150 10.68 0.51 8.57
CA ALA A 150 9.81 0.29 9.73
C ALA A 150 9.17 1.62 10.17
N SER A 151 8.00 1.58 10.82
CA SER A 151 7.27 2.79 11.20
C SER A 151 8.07 3.73 12.11
N LYS A 152 8.86 3.16 13.04
CA LYS A 152 9.78 3.93 13.90
C LYS A 152 10.89 4.68 13.15
N ARG A 153 11.08 4.39 11.86
CA ARG A 153 12.01 5.05 10.93
C ARG A 153 11.25 5.67 9.76
N PHE A 154 10.03 6.15 9.99
CA PHE A 154 9.16 6.77 8.97
C PHE A 154 9.90 7.71 8.00
N LEU A 155 10.80 8.56 8.51
CA LEU A 155 11.56 9.52 7.69
C LEU A 155 12.55 8.87 6.70
N GLN A 156 12.78 7.56 6.79
CA GLN A 156 13.58 6.77 5.86
C GLN A 156 12.73 6.07 4.77
N LEU A 157 11.40 6.04 4.95
CA LEU A 157 10.48 5.54 3.94
C LEU A 157 10.57 6.43 2.70
N LYS A 158 10.68 5.83 1.52
CA LYS A 158 10.78 6.59 0.28
C LYS A 158 9.88 6.02 -0.81
N VAL A 159 8.97 6.84 -1.31
CA VAL A 159 8.26 6.56 -2.56
C VAL A 159 9.26 6.79 -3.71
N LEU A 160 9.59 5.72 -4.45
CA LEU A 160 10.54 5.75 -5.56
C LEU A 160 9.83 6.02 -6.88
N GLU A 161 8.70 5.34 -7.10
CA GLU A 161 7.89 5.47 -8.32
C GLU A 161 6.39 5.45 -7.95
N ILE A 162 5.59 6.29 -8.59
CA ILE A 162 4.14 6.17 -8.63
C ILE A 162 3.80 5.56 -9.99
N VAL A 163 3.43 4.28 -10.00
CA VAL A 163 3.18 3.54 -11.23
C VAL A 163 1.75 3.73 -11.71
N ALA A 164 0.80 3.75 -10.76
CA ALA A 164 -0.59 4.06 -11.04
C ALA A 164 -1.23 4.80 -9.87
N LYS A 165 -2.11 5.76 -10.15
CA LYS A 165 -3.02 6.36 -9.17
C LYS A 165 -4.21 7.03 -9.86
N PRO A 166 -5.29 7.38 -9.15
CA PRO A 166 -6.32 8.28 -9.68
C PRO A 166 -5.74 9.66 -9.99
N ARG A 167 -6.24 10.31 -11.05
CA ARG A 167 -5.92 11.71 -11.37
C ARG A 167 -6.50 12.63 -10.32
N GLU A 168 -7.74 12.37 -9.93
CA GLU A 168 -8.48 13.05 -8.86
C GLU A 168 -8.96 12.03 -7.83
N GLY A 169 -8.86 12.39 -6.54
CA GLY A 169 -9.21 11.52 -5.42
C GLY A 169 -8.63 11.97 -4.08
#